data_AF-A0A8B6FTH5-F1
#
_entry.id   AF-A0A8B6FTH5-F1
#
_cell.length_a   1.000
_cell.length_b   1.000
_cell.length_c   1.000
_cell.angle_alpha   90.00
_cell.angle_beta   90.00
_cell.angle_gamma   90.00
#
_symmetry.space_group_name_H-M   'P 1'
#
loop_
_entity.id
_entity.type
_entity.pdbx_description
1 polymer ?
#
loop_
_entity_poly.entity_id
_entity_poly.type
_entity_poly.pdbx_seq_one_letter_code
_entity_poly.pdbx_strand_id
1 'polypeptide(L)'
;MRRDQYEEFLRRLTENGSYKDIVFNVHGEEFPAHRCVLSARCDYFANLFRTRWKDRQQIVLSHHLITPSAFKSILEYLYTGRLETHIDNVDDCQVLAKQCQLHNLQEQIYERFKKTLSFELTKPGVNVTTLVLEQPLDSKELQMELSRLADLALPAELCTQMHGELPFEPEYQSVYPDICFTVEGHKFLGHKAFFCERSDYFKALLNNHFGENDTESSIPVVRLCEVNSDIFTKILYYIYQDSCELSEETVYDVLCCADVYFISAEENSI
;
A
#
# COMPACT_ATOMS: atom_id res chain seq x y z
N MET A 1 15.92 -15.49 -12.03
CA MET A 1 15.07 -14.29 -11.85
C MET A 1 14.54 -14.36 -10.43
N ARG A 2 15.16 -13.63 -9.51
CA ARG A 2 14.67 -13.51 -8.12
C ARG A 2 13.38 -12.69 -8.19
N ARG A 3 12.31 -13.18 -7.57
CA ARG A 3 11.06 -12.41 -7.40
C ARG A 3 11.35 -11.25 -6.47
N ASP A 4 10.92 -10.05 -6.84
CA ASP A 4 10.95 -8.90 -5.94
C ASP A 4 10.09 -9.22 -4.70
N GLN A 5 10.71 -9.26 -3.53
CA GLN A 5 10.05 -9.63 -2.28
C GLN A 5 8.99 -8.60 -1.88
N TYR A 6 9.17 -7.34 -2.28
CA TYR A 6 8.24 -6.27 -1.99
C TYR A 6 6.97 -6.38 -2.83
N GLU A 7 7.10 -6.66 -4.13
CA GLU A 7 5.95 -6.93 -5.00
C GLU A 7 5.14 -8.14 -4.50
N GLU A 8 5.83 -9.20 -4.08
CA GLU A 8 5.20 -10.39 -3.53
C GLU A 8 4.48 -10.11 -2.19
N PHE A 9 5.00 -9.21 -1.35
CA PHE A 9 4.32 -8.70 -0.18
C PHE A 9 3.01 -7.97 -0.55
N LEU A 10 3.05 -7.05 -1.51
CA LEU A 10 1.86 -6.29 -1.94
C LEU A 10 0.80 -7.19 -2.58
N ARG A 11 1.24 -8.21 -3.33
CA ARG A 11 0.35 -9.25 -3.88
C ARG A 11 -0.35 -10.03 -2.76
N ARG A 12 0.39 -10.47 -1.74
CA ARG A 12 -0.17 -11.17 -0.57
C ARG A 12 -1.16 -10.31 0.21
N LEU A 13 -0.93 -9.00 0.34
CA LEU A 13 -1.89 -8.08 0.96
C LEU A 13 -3.24 -8.06 0.23
N THR A 14 -3.22 -8.14 -1.10
CA THR A 14 -4.43 -8.15 -1.93
C THR A 14 -5.17 -9.48 -1.81
N GLU A 15 -4.45 -10.60 -1.73
CA GLU A 15 -5.01 -11.96 -1.76
C GLU A 15 -5.53 -12.45 -0.39
N ASN A 16 -4.76 -12.21 0.69
CA ASN A 16 -5.05 -12.79 1.99
C ASN A 16 -6.08 -11.95 2.79
N GLY A 17 -6.17 -10.65 2.52
CA GLY A 17 -7.06 -9.73 3.25
C GLY A 17 -6.78 -9.62 4.76
N SER A 18 -5.60 -10.03 5.22
CA SER A 18 -5.15 -9.87 6.61
C SER A 18 -5.15 -8.39 6.99
N TYR A 19 -5.74 -8.03 8.12
CA TYR A 19 -5.85 -6.63 8.59
C TYR A 19 -6.66 -5.70 7.67
N LYS A 20 -7.54 -6.26 6.82
CA LYS A 20 -8.52 -5.46 6.07
C LYS A 20 -9.38 -4.60 7.00
N ASP A 21 -9.59 -3.35 6.62
CA ASP A 21 -10.43 -2.39 7.32
C ASP A 21 -11.66 -1.96 6.48
N ILE A 22 -11.77 -2.49 5.25
CA ILE A 22 -12.91 -2.28 4.37
C ILE A 22 -13.15 -3.48 3.43
N VAL A 23 -14.42 -3.71 3.08
CA VAL A 23 -14.83 -4.70 2.09
C VAL A 23 -15.71 -4.05 1.02
N PHE A 24 -15.37 -4.23 -0.25
CA PHE A 24 -16.23 -3.86 -1.37
C PHE A 24 -17.04 -5.07 -1.82
N ASN A 25 -18.36 -4.95 -1.87
CA ASN A 25 -19.24 -5.95 -2.47
C ASN A 25 -19.66 -5.47 -3.86
N VAL A 26 -19.11 -6.07 -4.90
CA VAL A 26 -19.38 -5.74 -6.31
C VAL A 26 -20.23 -6.84 -6.90
N HIS A 27 -21.51 -6.55 -7.16
CA HIS A 27 -22.47 -7.53 -7.69
C HIS A 27 -22.51 -8.88 -6.93
N GLY A 28 -22.29 -8.86 -5.60
CA GLY A 28 -22.31 -10.06 -4.76
C GLY A 28 -20.94 -10.68 -4.50
N GLU A 29 -19.88 -10.27 -5.21
CA GLU A 29 -18.51 -10.71 -4.96
C GLU A 29 -17.81 -9.75 -3.99
N GLU A 30 -17.09 -10.30 -3.01
CA GLU A 30 -16.43 -9.53 -1.96
C GLU A 30 -14.94 -9.32 -2.25
N PHE A 31 -14.52 -8.06 -2.16
CA PHE A 31 -13.14 -7.61 -2.34
C PHE A 31 -12.66 -6.96 -1.04
N PRO A 32 -11.95 -7.71 -0.17
CA PRO A 32 -11.31 -7.14 1.00
C PRO A 32 -10.18 -6.18 0.60
N ALA A 33 -10.04 -5.06 1.29
CA ALA A 33 -9.01 -4.06 1.00
C ALA A 33 -8.57 -3.28 2.24
N HIS A 34 -7.60 -2.39 2.04
CA HIS A 34 -6.98 -1.55 3.07
C HIS A 34 -7.12 -0.08 2.68
N ARG A 35 -7.78 0.72 3.51
CA ARG A 35 -7.98 2.16 3.25
C ARG A 35 -6.66 2.90 3.12
N CYS A 36 -5.63 2.52 3.89
CA CYS A 36 -4.31 3.15 3.83
C CYS A 36 -3.69 3.06 2.43
N VAL A 37 -3.66 1.86 1.84
CA VAL A 37 -3.12 1.61 0.50
C VAL A 37 -3.94 2.36 -0.56
N LEU A 38 -5.27 2.20 -0.55
CA LEU A 38 -6.13 2.84 -1.54
C LEU A 38 -6.08 4.38 -1.46
N SER A 39 -5.96 4.93 -0.25
CA SER A 39 -5.85 6.39 -0.07
C SER A 39 -4.51 6.93 -0.56
N ALA A 40 -3.40 6.22 -0.30
CA ALA A 40 -2.08 6.62 -0.77
C ALA A 40 -1.96 6.56 -2.30
N ARG A 41 -2.70 5.63 -2.93
CA ARG A 41 -2.60 5.31 -4.36
C ARG A 41 -3.69 5.97 -5.21
N CYS A 42 -4.72 6.56 -4.60
CA CYS A 42 -5.84 7.15 -5.31
C CYS A 42 -6.61 8.18 -4.47
N ASP A 43 -6.49 9.45 -4.86
CA ASP A 43 -7.17 10.57 -4.18
C ASP A 43 -8.71 10.44 -4.21
N TYR A 44 -9.28 9.82 -5.24
CA TYR A 44 -10.72 9.56 -5.30
C TYR A 44 -11.18 8.66 -4.14
N PHE A 45 -10.47 7.55 -3.88
CA PHE A 45 -10.74 6.69 -2.73
C PHE A 45 -10.48 7.42 -1.42
N ALA A 46 -9.35 8.15 -1.31
CA ALA A 46 -9.01 8.95 -0.14
C ALA A 46 -10.14 9.92 0.25
N ASN A 47 -10.69 10.65 -0.73
CA ASN A 47 -11.80 11.58 -0.53
C ASN A 47 -13.10 10.85 -0.12
N LEU A 48 -13.43 9.74 -0.78
CA LEU A 48 -14.64 8.98 -0.43
C LEU A 48 -14.58 8.42 0.99
N PHE A 49 -13.43 7.92 1.43
CA PHE A 49 -13.26 7.45 2.81
C PHE A 49 -13.32 8.58 3.83
N ARG A 50 -13.01 9.83 3.48
CA ARG A 50 -13.20 10.97 4.41
C ARG A 50 -14.64 11.48 4.46
N THR A 51 -15.39 11.27 3.39
CA THR A 51 -16.73 11.84 3.20
C THR A 51 -17.80 10.76 3.25
N ARG A 52 -18.20 10.23 2.09
CA ARG A 52 -19.34 9.33 1.91
C ARG A 52 -19.20 8.00 2.63
N TRP A 53 -17.97 7.51 2.79
CA TRP A 53 -17.64 6.18 3.28
C TRP A 53 -16.92 6.17 4.64
N LYS A 54 -16.88 7.31 5.34
CA LYS A 54 -16.15 7.49 6.60
C LYS A 54 -16.33 6.35 7.59
N ASP A 55 -17.56 6.10 8.00
CA ASP A 55 -17.86 5.14 9.08
C ASP A 55 -18.34 3.78 8.54
N ARG A 56 -18.03 3.46 7.27
CA ARG A 56 -18.49 2.23 6.61
C ARG A 56 -17.40 1.17 6.52
N GLN A 57 -17.63 0.01 7.11
CA GLN A 57 -16.74 -1.15 6.94
C GLN A 57 -17.03 -1.94 5.65
N GLN A 58 -18.21 -1.74 5.05
CA GLN A 58 -18.61 -2.40 3.81
C GLN A 58 -19.26 -1.43 2.83
N ILE A 59 -18.84 -1.51 1.56
CA ILE A 59 -19.32 -0.67 0.46
C ILE A 59 -19.95 -1.56 -0.60
N VAL A 60 -21.23 -1.35 -0.90
CA VAL A 60 -21.92 -2.08 -1.97
C VAL A 60 -21.87 -1.27 -3.27
N LEU A 61 -21.30 -1.87 -4.31
CA LEU A 61 -21.19 -1.32 -5.65
C LEU A 61 -22.06 -2.15 -6.60
N SER A 62 -23.28 -1.68 -6.84
CA SER A 62 -24.28 -2.36 -7.67
C SER A 62 -24.50 -1.69 -9.03
N HIS A 63 -23.70 -0.69 -9.37
CA HIS A 63 -23.84 0.05 -10.62
C HIS A 63 -23.39 -0.83 -11.79
N HIS A 64 -24.22 -0.97 -12.83
CA HIS A 64 -23.99 -1.91 -13.94
C HIS A 64 -22.71 -1.66 -14.76
N LEU A 65 -22.08 -0.50 -14.62
CA LEU A 65 -20.79 -0.15 -15.24
C LEU A 65 -19.58 -0.60 -14.39
N ILE A 66 -19.79 -1.21 -13.23
CA ILE A 66 -18.73 -1.66 -12.33
C ILE A 66 -18.77 -3.18 -12.32
N THR A 67 -18.06 -3.82 -13.24
CA THR A 67 -17.97 -5.29 -13.26
C THR A 67 -16.97 -5.77 -12.20
N PRO A 68 -17.19 -6.95 -11.58
CA PRO A 68 -16.25 -7.48 -10.59
C PRO A 68 -14.85 -7.72 -11.14
N SER A 69 -14.74 -8.18 -12.40
CA SER A 69 -13.46 -8.37 -13.09
C SER A 69 -12.69 -7.07 -13.24
N ALA A 70 -13.33 -6.00 -13.72
CA ALA A 70 -12.68 -4.71 -13.88
C ALA A 70 -12.33 -4.08 -12.52
N PHE A 71 -13.21 -4.21 -11.53
CA PHE A 71 -12.91 -3.72 -10.17
C PHE A 71 -11.70 -4.44 -9.58
N LYS A 72 -11.62 -5.76 -9.74
CA LYS A 72 -10.46 -6.57 -9.33
C LYS A 72 -9.18 -6.07 -9.99
N SER A 73 -9.17 -5.88 -11.31
CA SER A 73 -8.00 -5.39 -12.05
C SER A 73 -7.55 -4.00 -11.61
N ILE A 74 -8.48 -3.07 -11.32
CA ILE A 74 -8.16 -1.75 -10.76
C ILE A 74 -7.61 -1.89 -9.35
N LEU A 75 -8.18 -2.76 -8.52
CA LEU A 75 -7.72 -3.00 -7.16
C LEU A 75 -6.28 -3.55 -7.16
N GLU A 76 -6.00 -4.58 -7.96
CA GLU A 76 -4.66 -5.15 -8.12
C GLU A 76 -3.64 -4.10 -8.57
N TYR A 77 -4.01 -3.22 -9.51
CA TYR A 77 -3.16 -2.11 -9.95
C TYR A 77 -2.84 -1.13 -8.82
N LEU A 78 -3.83 -0.79 -7.99
CA LEU A 78 -3.60 0.11 -6.86
C LEU A 78 -2.61 -0.50 -5.85
N TYR A 79 -2.62 -1.82 -5.64
CA TYR A 79 -1.68 -2.49 -4.76
C TYR A 79 -0.30 -2.70 -5.37
N THR A 80 -0.22 -3.10 -6.63
CA THR A 80 1.01 -3.69 -7.19
C THR A 80 1.57 -2.92 -8.38
N GLY A 81 0.88 -1.88 -8.86
CA GLY A 81 1.21 -1.21 -10.12
C GLY A 81 0.98 -2.08 -11.37
N ARG A 82 0.54 -3.33 -11.20
CA ARG A 82 0.27 -4.29 -12.27
C ARG A 82 -1.23 -4.42 -12.50
N LEU A 83 -1.64 -4.38 -13.75
CA LEU A 83 -3.02 -4.64 -14.16
C LEU A 83 -3.04 -5.82 -15.13
N GLU A 84 -3.82 -6.84 -14.83
CA GLU A 84 -4.10 -7.94 -15.75
C GLU A 84 -5.61 -8.05 -15.96
N THR A 85 -6.03 -8.06 -17.22
CA THR A 85 -7.45 -8.18 -17.58
C THR A 85 -7.64 -8.84 -18.93
N HIS A 86 -8.77 -9.52 -19.11
CA HIS A 86 -9.16 -10.02 -20.42
C HIS A 86 -9.45 -8.85 -21.38
N ILE A 87 -9.15 -9.00 -22.67
CA ILE A 87 -9.38 -7.95 -23.68
C ILE A 87 -10.84 -7.46 -23.67
N ASP A 88 -11.80 -8.37 -23.51
CA ASP A 88 -13.22 -8.03 -23.48
C ASP A 88 -13.61 -7.09 -22.30
N ASN A 89 -12.78 -7.02 -21.25
CA ASN A 89 -13.03 -6.19 -20.08
C ASN A 89 -12.26 -4.86 -20.13
N VAL A 90 -11.53 -4.56 -21.21
CA VAL A 90 -10.68 -3.36 -21.30
C VAL A 90 -11.50 -2.08 -21.22
N ASP A 91 -12.68 -2.04 -21.85
CA ASP A 91 -13.57 -0.89 -21.81
C ASP A 91 -14.13 -0.63 -20.40
N ASP A 92 -14.45 -1.69 -19.65
CA ASP A 92 -14.87 -1.57 -18.25
C ASP A 92 -13.73 -1.02 -17.38
N CYS A 93 -12.51 -1.52 -17.57
CA CYS A 93 -11.32 -1.00 -16.88
C CYS A 93 -11.07 0.49 -17.23
N GLN A 94 -11.27 0.90 -18.49
CA GLN A 94 -11.18 2.29 -18.93
C GLN A 94 -12.20 3.19 -18.21
N VAL A 95 -13.46 2.74 -18.13
CA VAL A 95 -14.54 3.47 -17.45
C VAL A 95 -14.23 3.61 -15.96
N LEU A 96 -13.78 2.54 -15.30
CA LEU A 96 -13.42 2.58 -13.88
C LEU A 96 -12.19 3.44 -13.61
N ALA A 97 -11.13 3.33 -14.41
CA ALA A 97 -9.94 4.16 -14.27
C ALA A 97 -10.31 5.65 -14.36
N LYS A 98 -11.17 6.02 -15.31
CA LYS A 98 -11.69 7.38 -15.44
C LYS A 98 -12.52 7.81 -14.23
N GLN A 99 -13.41 6.94 -13.73
CA GLN A 99 -14.26 7.24 -12.57
C GLN A 99 -13.43 7.44 -11.29
N CYS A 100 -12.37 6.64 -11.13
CA CYS A 100 -11.41 6.74 -10.04
C CYS A 100 -10.35 7.85 -10.26
N GLN A 101 -10.47 8.63 -11.34
CA GLN A 101 -9.55 9.73 -11.68
C GLN A 101 -8.10 9.27 -11.89
N LEU A 102 -7.89 8.01 -12.29
CA LEU A 102 -6.59 7.42 -12.59
C LEU A 102 -6.20 7.70 -14.05
N HIS A 103 -5.95 8.96 -14.39
CA HIS A 103 -5.68 9.40 -15.76
C HIS A 103 -4.45 8.73 -16.39
N ASN A 104 -3.38 8.56 -15.62
CA ASN A 104 -2.17 7.89 -16.11
C ASN A 104 -2.46 6.42 -16.45
N LEU A 105 -3.14 5.68 -15.57
CA LEU A 105 -3.58 4.31 -15.86
C LEU A 105 -4.47 4.25 -17.10
N GLN A 106 -5.39 5.20 -17.25
CA GLN A 106 -6.28 5.28 -18.40
C GLN A 106 -5.49 5.36 -19.73
N GLU A 107 -4.48 6.23 -19.78
CA GLU A 107 -3.57 6.35 -20.92
C GLU A 107 -2.76 5.06 -21.15
N GLN A 108 -2.23 4.45 -20.08
CA GLN A 108 -1.48 3.20 -20.16
C GLN A 108 -2.31 2.05 -20.74
N ILE A 109 -3.55 1.87 -20.26
CA ILE A 109 -4.47 0.83 -20.77
C ILE A 109 -4.73 1.08 -22.26
N TYR A 110 -5.01 2.32 -22.66
CA TYR A 110 -5.32 2.67 -24.04
C TYR A 110 -4.14 2.40 -24.98
N GLU A 111 -2.95 2.87 -24.62
CA GLU A 111 -1.74 2.67 -25.42
C GLU A 111 -1.33 1.20 -25.50
N ARG A 112 -1.46 0.44 -24.41
CA ARG A 112 -1.20 -1.00 -24.42
C ARG A 112 -2.20 -1.73 -25.30
N PHE A 113 -3.49 -1.42 -25.18
CA PHE A 113 -4.53 -2.07 -25.97
C PHE A 113 -4.34 -1.83 -27.47
N LYS A 114 -4.05 -0.58 -27.86
CA LYS A 114 -3.73 -0.23 -29.25
C LYS A 114 -2.51 -1.01 -29.79
N LYS A 115 -1.46 -1.15 -28.98
CA LYS A 115 -0.29 -1.97 -29.34
C LYS A 115 -0.66 -3.44 -29.52
N THR A 116 -1.46 -4.00 -28.61
CA THR A 116 -1.96 -5.38 -28.73
C THR A 116 -2.70 -5.63 -30.03
N LEU A 117 -3.66 -4.76 -30.39
CA LEU A 117 -4.39 -4.86 -31.66
C LEU A 117 -3.46 -4.76 -32.88
N SER A 118 -2.48 -3.85 -32.84
CA SER A 118 -1.50 -3.73 -33.92
C SER A 118 -0.63 -4.98 -34.09
N PHE A 119 -0.29 -5.65 -32.98
CA PHE A 119 0.53 -6.87 -32.98
C PHE A 119 -0.21 -8.04 -33.62
N GLU A 120 -1.49 -8.25 -33.30
CA GLU A 120 -2.32 -9.29 -33.93
C GLU A 120 -2.43 -9.14 -35.44
N LEU A 121 -2.57 -7.91 -35.93
CA LEU A 121 -2.59 -7.62 -37.37
C LEU A 121 -1.28 -8.00 -38.08
N THR A 122 -0.15 -7.89 -37.39
CA THR A 122 1.17 -8.25 -37.95
C THR A 122 1.47 -9.75 -37.90
N LYS A 123 0.75 -10.53 -37.07
CA LYS A 123 1.00 -11.96 -36.85
C LYS A 123 -0.29 -12.77 -37.01
N PRO A 124 -0.69 -13.09 -38.26
CA PRO A 124 -1.89 -13.88 -38.51
C PRO A 124 -1.80 -15.25 -37.82
N GLY A 125 -2.81 -15.57 -37.01
CA GLY A 125 -2.90 -16.80 -36.22
C GLY A 125 -2.57 -16.64 -34.72
N VAL A 126 -2.12 -15.46 -34.28
CA VAL A 126 -1.96 -15.13 -32.86
C VAL A 126 -3.14 -14.27 -32.42
N ASN A 127 -3.85 -14.71 -31.38
CA ASN A 127 -4.89 -13.94 -30.70
C ASN A 127 -4.42 -13.72 -29.25
N VAL A 128 -4.31 -12.47 -28.86
CA VAL A 128 -3.98 -12.06 -27.50
C VAL A 128 -5.30 -11.95 -26.74
N THR A 129 -5.49 -12.76 -25.71
CA THR A 129 -6.73 -12.74 -24.91
C THR A 129 -6.61 -11.88 -23.66
N THR A 130 -5.39 -11.61 -23.21
CA THR A 130 -5.11 -10.92 -21.95
C THR A 130 -4.26 -9.68 -22.20
N LEU A 131 -4.72 -8.54 -21.68
CA LEU A 131 -3.96 -7.31 -21.56
C LEU A 131 -3.28 -7.28 -20.20
N VAL A 132 -1.95 -7.13 -20.23
CA VAL A 132 -1.12 -6.97 -19.03
C VAL A 132 -0.45 -5.60 -19.07
N LEU A 133 -0.54 -4.84 -17.99
CA LEU A 133 0.28 -3.67 -17.69
C LEU A 133 1.16 -4.00 -16.51
N GLU A 134 2.45 -3.71 -16.64
CA GLU A 134 3.46 -3.91 -15.61
C GLU A 134 4.34 -2.67 -15.60
N GLN A 135 4.79 -2.25 -14.42
CA GLN A 135 5.80 -1.21 -14.32
C GLN A 135 7.15 -1.75 -14.84
N PRO A 136 8.03 -0.90 -15.37
CA PRO A 136 9.41 -1.29 -15.66
C PRO A 136 10.09 -1.83 -14.39
N LEU A 137 10.94 -2.85 -14.54
CA LEU A 137 11.64 -3.50 -13.42
C LEU A 137 12.45 -2.54 -12.54
N ASP A 138 12.91 -1.41 -13.10
CA ASP A 138 13.69 -0.40 -12.37
C ASP A 138 12.82 0.74 -11.79
N SER A 139 11.50 0.68 -11.97
CA SER A 139 10.60 1.72 -11.47
C SER A 139 10.45 1.61 -9.96
N LYS A 140 10.67 2.73 -9.27
CA LYS A 140 10.40 2.88 -7.83
C LYS A 140 9.15 3.73 -7.55
N GLU A 141 8.33 3.99 -8.57
CA GLU A 141 7.14 4.86 -8.44
C GLU A 141 6.18 4.34 -7.37
N LEU A 142 5.94 3.02 -7.33
CA LEU A 142 5.03 2.41 -6.36
C LEU A 142 5.55 2.54 -4.93
N GLN A 143 6.83 2.25 -4.72
CA GLN A 143 7.52 2.42 -3.44
C GLN A 143 7.47 3.89 -3.00
N MET A 144 7.72 4.83 -3.90
CA MET A 144 7.66 6.27 -3.62
C MET A 144 6.26 6.77 -3.28
N GLU A 145 5.20 6.23 -3.90
CA GLU A 145 3.83 6.62 -3.53
C GLU A 145 3.42 6.05 -2.17
N LEU A 146 3.88 4.83 -1.84
CA LEU A 146 3.65 4.20 -0.54
C LEU A 146 4.54 4.77 0.57
N SER A 147 5.67 5.42 0.25
CA SER A 147 6.55 6.06 1.25
C SER A 147 5.86 7.17 2.04
N ARG A 148 4.84 7.82 1.45
CA ARG A 148 3.99 8.79 2.15
C ARG A 148 3.33 8.19 3.39
N LEU A 149 3.08 6.88 3.41
CA LEU A 149 2.58 6.19 4.59
C LEU A 149 3.61 6.18 5.73
N ALA A 150 4.91 6.13 5.43
CA ALA A 150 5.98 6.27 6.41
C ALA A 150 6.04 7.70 6.96
N ASP A 151 5.95 8.71 6.09
CA ASP A 151 5.97 10.12 6.51
C ASP A 151 4.83 10.43 7.49
N LEU A 152 3.63 9.89 7.23
CA LEU A 152 2.45 10.07 8.07
C LEU A 152 2.45 9.18 9.32
N ALA A 153 3.28 8.14 9.33
CA ALA A 153 3.51 7.27 10.46
C ALA A 153 4.51 7.88 11.47
N LEU A 154 5.30 8.87 11.05
CA LEU A 154 6.28 9.52 11.91
C LEU A 154 5.64 10.47 12.94
N PRO A 155 6.22 10.55 14.15
CA PRO A 155 5.93 11.64 15.08
C PRO A 155 6.29 12.99 14.46
N ALA A 156 5.46 14.01 14.69
CA ALA A 156 5.66 15.35 14.15
C ALA A 156 7.02 15.96 14.55
N GLU A 157 7.54 15.58 15.72
CA GLU A 157 8.83 16.03 16.26
C GLU A 157 10.03 15.51 15.44
N LEU A 158 9.87 14.40 14.73
CA LEU A 158 10.91 13.78 13.92
C LEU A 158 10.77 14.11 12.43
N CYS A 159 9.67 14.77 12.02
CA CYS A 159 9.47 15.21 10.65
C CYS A 159 10.42 16.38 10.29
N THR A 160 11.47 16.09 9.53
CA THR A 160 12.47 17.08 9.08
C THR A 160 11.91 18.12 8.10
N GLN A 161 10.72 17.91 7.54
CA GLN A 161 10.11 18.78 6.51
C GLN A 161 9.16 19.87 7.03
N MET A 162 8.95 20.00 8.35
CA MET A 162 8.01 20.97 8.92
C MET A 162 8.72 22.05 9.75
N HIS A 163 9.51 22.89 9.09
CA HIS A 163 10.01 24.17 9.64
C HIS A 163 9.39 25.40 8.96
N GLY A 164 8.26 25.22 8.30
CA GLY A 164 7.38 26.32 7.92
C GLY A 164 6.00 26.05 8.50
N GLU A 165 5.59 26.84 9.50
CA GLU A 165 4.18 26.97 9.85
C GLU A 165 3.46 27.48 8.59
N LEU A 166 2.91 26.57 7.78
CA LEU A 166 1.93 26.95 6.79
C LEU A 166 0.67 27.38 7.57
N PRO A 167 0.05 28.52 7.24
CA PRO A 167 -1.13 29.05 7.94
C PRO A 167 -2.40 28.19 7.79
N PHE A 168 -2.27 27.06 7.10
CA PHE A 168 -3.25 26.01 7.00
C PHE A 168 -2.59 24.75 7.56
N GLU A 169 -3.23 24.11 8.54
CA GLU A 169 -2.89 22.72 8.87
C GLU A 169 -2.94 21.95 7.54
N PRO A 170 -1.88 21.21 7.14
CA PRO A 170 -2.05 20.27 6.05
C PRO A 170 -3.25 19.42 6.47
N GLU A 171 -4.26 19.30 5.60
CA GLU A 171 -5.39 18.41 5.86
C GLU A 171 -4.79 17.02 6.06
N TYR A 172 -4.47 16.66 7.31
CA TYR A 172 -3.77 15.44 7.64
C TYR A 172 -4.68 14.33 7.13
N GLN A 173 -4.26 13.76 6.01
CA GLN A 173 -4.95 12.67 5.38
C GLN A 173 -4.96 11.55 6.42
N SER A 174 -6.08 11.37 7.14
CA SER A 174 -6.17 10.27 8.10
C SER A 174 -5.93 8.98 7.31
N VAL A 175 -4.79 8.34 7.60
CA VAL A 175 -4.30 7.17 6.86
C VAL A 175 -4.86 5.88 7.41
N TYR A 176 -5.78 5.98 8.38
CA TYR A 176 -6.37 4.84 9.08
C TYR A 176 -5.31 3.97 9.78
N PRO A 177 -4.43 4.55 10.63
CA PRO A 177 -3.52 3.74 11.42
C PRO A 177 -4.30 2.85 12.39
N ASP A 178 -3.89 1.59 12.48
CA ASP A 178 -4.52 0.56 13.32
C ASP A 178 -3.55 0.02 14.39
N ILE A 179 -2.36 0.62 14.50
CA ILE A 179 -1.38 0.40 15.56
C ILE A 179 -0.55 1.65 15.86
N CYS A 180 -0.06 1.77 17.09
CA CYS A 180 0.93 2.75 17.52
C CYS A 180 2.12 2.05 18.21
N PHE A 181 3.33 2.38 17.79
CA PHE A 181 4.57 2.00 18.47
C PHE A 181 5.11 3.16 19.29
N THR A 182 5.47 2.92 20.55
CA THR A 182 6.17 3.89 21.40
C THR A 182 7.64 3.55 21.47
N VAL A 183 8.51 4.46 20.99
CA VAL A 183 9.98 4.32 20.94
C VAL A 183 10.60 5.57 21.54
N GLU A 184 11.40 5.43 22.59
CA GLU A 184 12.03 6.56 23.31
C GLU A 184 11.04 7.69 23.71
N GLY A 185 9.77 7.36 23.92
CA GLY A 185 8.70 8.32 24.25
C GLY A 185 8.00 8.94 23.03
N HIS A 186 8.52 8.74 21.82
CA HIS A 186 7.88 9.14 20.58
C HIS A 186 6.82 8.11 20.14
N LYS A 187 5.73 8.59 19.52
CA LYS A 187 4.61 7.77 19.04
C LYS A 187 4.63 7.66 17.52
N PHE A 188 4.93 6.47 17.03
CA PHE A 188 4.88 6.12 15.62
C PHE A 188 3.54 5.47 15.34
N LEU A 189 2.73 6.06 14.47
CA LEU A 189 1.48 5.45 14.00
C LEU A 189 1.80 4.49 12.86
N GLY A 190 1.00 3.44 12.66
CA GLY A 190 1.30 2.48 11.61
C GLY A 190 0.13 1.61 11.20
N HIS A 191 0.43 0.70 10.27
CA HIS A 191 -0.53 -0.23 9.68
C HIS A 191 -0.06 -1.66 9.92
N LYS A 192 -0.81 -2.46 10.68
CA LYS A 192 -0.51 -3.87 10.98
C LYS A 192 -0.30 -4.68 9.71
N ALA A 193 -1.04 -4.38 8.66
CA ALA A 193 -0.89 -4.98 7.33
C ALA A 193 0.57 -4.93 6.84
N PHE A 194 1.24 -3.77 6.97
CA PHE A 194 2.62 -3.59 6.54
C PHE A 194 3.60 -4.25 7.51
N PHE A 195 3.46 -3.98 8.81
CA PHE A 195 4.39 -4.51 9.82
C PHE A 195 4.35 -6.05 9.89
N CYS A 196 3.18 -6.68 9.90
CA CYS A 196 3.06 -8.12 10.07
C CYS A 196 3.39 -8.94 8.83
N GLU A 197 3.21 -8.40 7.62
CA GLU A 197 3.56 -9.14 6.39
C GLU A 197 5.02 -8.95 6.00
N ARG A 198 5.69 -7.94 6.55
CA ARG A 198 7.11 -7.65 6.30
C ARG A 198 8.05 -8.01 7.44
N SER A 199 7.52 -8.44 8.57
CA SER A 199 8.31 -8.84 9.74
C SER A 199 7.58 -9.91 10.54
N ASP A 200 8.21 -11.08 10.62
CA ASP A 200 7.71 -12.18 11.46
C ASP A 200 7.79 -11.84 12.95
N TYR A 201 8.72 -10.97 13.35
CA TYR A 201 8.77 -10.42 14.71
C TYR A 201 7.49 -9.66 15.03
N PHE A 202 7.10 -8.66 14.21
CA PHE A 202 5.88 -7.89 14.47
C PHE A 202 4.65 -8.78 14.36
N LYS A 203 4.61 -9.73 13.42
CA LYS A 203 3.53 -10.72 13.34
C LYS A 203 3.37 -11.52 14.64
N ALA A 204 4.47 -12.02 15.20
CA ALA A 204 4.46 -12.75 16.46
C ALA A 204 4.13 -11.84 17.65
N LEU A 205 4.74 -10.66 17.71
CA LEU A 205 4.54 -9.67 18.76
C LEU A 205 3.07 -9.31 18.88
N LEU A 206 2.42 -8.97 17.77
CA LEU A 206 1.04 -8.50 17.75
C LEU A 206 0.04 -9.64 17.96
N ASN A 207 0.33 -10.86 17.50
CA ASN A 207 -0.49 -12.02 17.83
C ASN A 207 -0.45 -12.36 19.34
N ASN A 208 0.69 -12.14 20.00
CA ASN A 208 0.88 -12.47 21.42
C ASN A 208 0.44 -11.34 22.36
N HIS A 209 0.60 -10.06 21.96
CA HIS A 209 0.27 -8.91 22.82
C HIS A 209 -1.22 -8.57 22.85
N PHE A 210 -2.01 -8.93 21.83
CA PHE A 210 -3.42 -8.55 21.76
C PHE A 210 -4.41 -9.55 22.38
N GLY A 211 -3.92 -10.37 23.32
CA GLY A 211 -4.76 -11.27 24.12
C GLY A 211 -5.46 -10.60 25.31
N GLU A 212 -4.91 -9.53 25.90
CA GLU A 212 -5.42 -9.02 27.19
C GLU A 212 -5.25 -7.49 27.33
N ASN A 213 -6.38 -6.80 27.48
CA ASN A 213 -6.62 -5.56 28.25
C ASN A 213 -5.76 -4.30 28.00
N ASP A 214 -6.38 -3.27 27.40
CA ASP A 214 -6.46 -1.86 27.87
C ASP A 214 -7.09 -1.00 26.74
N THR A 215 -8.39 -0.64 26.80
CA THR A 215 -9.05 0.55 27.38
C THR A 215 -8.60 1.94 26.89
N GLU A 216 -9.60 2.69 26.41
CA GLU A 216 -9.70 4.13 26.12
C GLU A 216 -9.16 4.71 24.80
N SER A 217 -8.18 4.11 24.11
CA SER A 217 -7.80 4.50 22.74
C SER A 217 -8.29 3.50 21.68
N SER A 218 -8.85 4.00 20.57
CA SER A 218 -9.28 3.16 19.44
C SER A 218 -8.13 2.40 18.75
N ILE A 219 -6.89 2.82 18.98
CA ILE A 219 -5.68 2.26 18.36
C ILE A 219 -4.83 1.60 19.45
N PRO A 220 -4.43 0.33 19.29
CA PRO A 220 -3.55 -0.36 20.23
C PRO A 220 -2.14 0.24 20.24
N VAL A 221 -1.54 0.32 21.44
CA VAL A 221 -0.19 0.86 21.65
C VAL A 221 0.77 -0.26 22.08
N VAL A 222 1.93 -0.33 21.42
CA VAL A 222 3.00 -1.30 21.70
C VAL A 222 4.29 -0.55 22.01
N ARG A 223 4.95 -0.86 23.12
CA ARG A 223 6.24 -0.25 23.45
C ARG A 223 7.37 -1.12 22.92
N LEU A 224 8.26 -0.55 22.13
CA LEU A 224 9.49 -1.22 21.70
C LEU A 224 10.62 -0.74 22.60
N CYS A 225 11.29 -1.69 23.25
CA CYS A 225 12.47 -1.45 24.06
C CYS A 225 13.72 -1.67 23.20
N GLU A 226 14.84 -1.06 23.59
CA GLU A 226 16.16 -1.33 23.00
C GLU A 226 16.32 -0.93 21.51
N VAL A 227 15.49 0.00 21.03
CA VAL A 227 15.65 0.63 19.71
C VAL A 227 15.60 2.14 19.85
N ASN A 228 16.47 2.84 19.13
CA ASN A 228 16.47 4.30 19.06
C ASN A 228 15.42 4.79 18.06
N SER A 229 14.85 5.98 18.31
CA SER A 229 13.84 6.60 17.45
C SER A 229 14.32 6.88 16.02
N ASP A 230 15.59 7.24 15.82
CA ASP A 230 16.19 7.42 14.49
C ASP A 230 16.33 6.08 13.75
N ILE A 231 16.82 5.04 14.44
CA ILE A 231 16.94 3.69 13.87
C ILE A 231 15.56 3.14 13.50
N PHE A 232 14.58 3.28 14.39
CA PHE A 232 13.20 2.86 14.11
C PHE A 232 12.58 3.64 12.95
N THR A 233 12.94 4.91 12.77
CA THR A 233 12.55 5.70 11.59
C THR A 233 13.07 5.05 10.30
N LYS A 234 14.32 4.59 10.26
CA LYS A 234 14.86 3.88 9.09
C LYS A 234 14.13 2.57 8.81
N ILE A 235 13.86 1.79 9.86
CA ILE A 235 13.06 0.56 9.78
C ILE A 235 11.65 0.84 9.25
N LEU A 236 11.02 1.91 9.71
CA LEU A 236 9.69 2.34 9.26
C LEU A 236 9.66 2.60 7.75
N TYR A 237 10.61 3.39 7.25
CA TYR A 237 10.73 3.63 5.81
C TYR A 237 10.97 2.33 5.05
N TYR A 238 11.88 1.48 5.54
CA TYR A 238 12.12 0.19 4.90
C TYR A 238 10.84 -0.66 4.79
N ILE A 239 10.02 -0.73 5.85
CA ILE A 239 8.75 -1.46 5.84
C ILE A 239 7.79 -0.91 4.77
N TYR A 240 7.64 0.41 4.64
CA TYR A 240 6.67 1.00 3.70
C TYR A 240 7.14 1.16 2.25
N GLN A 241 8.44 1.23 1.98
CA GLN A 241 8.95 1.53 0.63
C GLN A 241 10.16 0.66 0.21
N ASP A 242 10.47 -0.39 0.96
CA ASP A 242 11.55 -1.35 0.67
C ASP A 242 12.95 -0.72 0.51
N SER A 243 13.12 0.46 1.10
CA SER A 243 14.37 1.22 1.07
C SER A 243 14.38 2.23 2.21
N CYS A 244 15.58 2.55 2.70
CA CYS A 244 15.76 3.62 3.67
C CYS A 244 17.12 4.28 3.46
N GLU A 245 17.24 5.55 3.82
CA GLU A 245 18.51 6.27 3.71
C GLU A 245 19.40 5.97 4.92
N LEU A 246 20.59 5.44 4.68
CA LEU A 246 21.55 5.10 5.72
C LEU A 246 22.77 6.02 5.71
N SER A 247 23.31 6.24 6.90
CA SER A 247 24.60 6.91 7.11
C SER A 247 25.60 5.92 7.69
N GLU A 248 26.90 6.24 7.61
CA GLU A 248 27.96 5.44 8.24
C GLU A 248 27.74 5.25 9.75
N GLU A 249 27.05 6.19 10.39
CA GLU A 249 26.75 6.15 11.83
C GLU A 249 25.56 5.24 12.17
N THR A 250 24.61 5.06 11.24
CA THR A 250 23.33 4.36 11.50
C THR A 250 23.27 2.96 10.91
N VAL A 251 24.07 2.67 9.87
CA VAL A 251 24.00 1.43 9.09
C VAL A 251 24.13 0.17 9.96
N TYR A 252 25.06 0.16 10.92
CA TYR A 252 25.28 -1.00 11.79
C TYR A 252 24.07 -1.28 12.69
N ASP A 253 23.56 -0.24 13.34
CA ASP A 253 22.43 -0.37 14.26
C ASP A 253 21.13 -0.69 13.52
N VAL A 254 20.91 -0.16 12.31
CA VAL A 254 19.79 -0.54 11.45
C VAL A 254 19.85 -2.00 11.05
N LEU A 255 21.02 -2.51 10.65
CA LEU A 255 21.21 -3.92 10.30
C LEU A 255 20.96 -4.84 11.49
N CYS A 256 21.48 -4.51 12.67
CA CYS A 256 21.21 -5.26 13.90
C CYS A 256 19.71 -5.24 14.25
N CYS A 257 19.06 -4.09 14.11
CA CYS A 257 17.62 -3.96 14.37
C CYS A 257 16.77 -4.77 13.36
N ALA A 258 17.15 -4.76 12.08
CA ALA A 258 16.48 -5.54 11.04
C ALA A 258 16.57 -7.05 11.30
N ASP A 259 17.71 -7.55 11.78
CA ASP A 259 17.88 -8.94 12.20
C ASP A 259 16.97 -9.30 13.37
N VAL A 260 16.93 -8.47 14.42
CA VAL A 260 16.04 -8.64 15.58
C VAL A 260 14.57 -8.65 15.17
N TYR A 261 14.19 -7.78 14.23
CA TYR A 261 12.83 -7.70 13.72
C TYR A 261 12.53 -8.70 12.62
N PHE A 262 13.44 -9.62 12.29
CA PHE A 262 13.27 -10.61 11.22
C PHE A 262 12.75 -9.97 9.92
N ILE A 263 13.33 -8.83 9.56
CA ILE A 263 13.05 -8.13 8.32
C ILE A 263 13.98 -8.70 7.26
N SER A 264 13.42 -9.38 6.26
CA SER A 264 14.18 -9.95 5.15
C SER A 264 14.67 -8.84 4.23
N ALA A 265 15.82 -8.26 4.54
CA ALA A 265 16.46 -7.28 3.69
C ALA A 265 17.33 -7.95 2.62
N GLU A 266 17.23 -7.48 1.38
CA GLU A 266 18.21 -7.83 0.35
C GLU A 266 19.49 -7.02 0.58
N GLU A 267 20.67 -7.62 0.37
CA GLU A 267 21.99 -6.99 0.51
C GLU A 267 22.18 -5.71 -0.35
N ASN A 268 21.25 -5.40 -1.25
CA ASN A 268 21.24 -4.19 -2.09
C ASN A 268 20.16 -3.15 -1.70
N SER A 269 19.32 -3.46 -0.70
CA SER A 269 18.21 -2.61 -0.24
C SER A 269 18.48 -1.93 1.11
N ILE A 270 19.66 -2.16 1.68
CA ILE A 270 20.22 -1.52 2.88
C ILE A 270 21.60 -0.99 2.52
#